data_AF-A0A7X7YQ30-F1
#
_entry.id   AF-A0A7X7YQ30-F1
#
_cell.length_a   1.000
_cell.length_b   1.000
_cell.length_c   1.000
_cell.angle_alpha   90.00
_cell.angle_beta   90.00
_cell.angle_gamma   90.00
#
_symmetry.space_group_name_H-M   'P 1'
#
loop_
_entity.id
_entity.type
_entity.pdbx_description
1 polymer ?
#
loop_
_entity_poly.entity_id
_entity_poly.type
_entity_poly.pdbx_seq_one_letter_code
_entity_poly.pdbx_strand_id
1 'polypeptide(L)'
;VGSGELWSVRTNESLPAEVRAAAVPCENADRPVGQWNAFDIVVKGDRITVINNGIVVIDNAYYPGLDVKGPIGLQHHGGINPQTGKLMGASSLVQFRNIWIKEL
;
A
#
# COMPACT_ATOMS: atom_id res chain seq x y z
N VAL A 1 -11.78 -0.11 8.29
CA VAL A 1 -10.38 0.07 7.86
C VAL A 1 -10.43 0.51 6.41
N GLY A 2 -9.84 1.66 6.07
CA GLY A 2 -9.77 2.14 4.68
C GLY A 2 -8.55 1.60 3.94
N SER A 3 -8.35 2.07 2.71
CA SER A 3 -7.17 1.74 1.91
C SER A 3 -5.91 2.48 2.37
N GLY A 4 -4.75 1.92 2.06
CA GLY A 4 -3.43 2.48 2.38
C GLY A 4 -2.61 1.69 3.41
N GLU A 5 -3.09 0.53 3.86
CA GLU A 5 -2.40 -0.26 4.89
C GLU A 5 -1.02 -0.79 4.47
N LEU A 6 -0.12 -0.92 5.45
CA LEU A 6 1.14 -1.63 5.30
C LEU A 6 0.96 -3.09 5.76
N TRP A 7 0.35 -3.90 4.90
CA TRP A 7 -0.14 -5.24 5.26
C TRP A 7 0.92 -6.12 5.94
N SER A 8 2.13 -6.22 5.35
CA SER A 8 3.25 -7.02 5.86
C SER A 8 3.71 -6.61 7.26
N VAL A 9 3.55 -5.34 7.62
CA VAL A 9 3.88 -4.81 8.95
C VAL A 9 2.73 -5.09 9.92
N ARG A 10 1.50 -4.74 9.53
CA ARG A 10 0.29 -4.93 10.33
C ARG A 10 0.10 -6.38 10.80
N THR A 11 0.34 -7.34 9.91
CA THR A 11 0.09 -8.77 10.17
C THR A 11 1.28 -9.51 10.76
N ASN A 12 2.44 -8.86 10.94
CA ASN A 12 3.61 -9.52 11.47
C ASN A 12 3.58 -9.57 13.00
N GLU A 13 3.11 -10.68 13.56
CA GLU A 13 2.96 -10.88 15.02
C GLU A 13 4.26 -10.81 15.83
N SER A 14 5.43 -10.90 15.19
CA SER A 14 6.71 -10.69 15.87
C SER A 14 7.02 -9.22 16.17
N LEU A 15 6.30 -8.29 15.55
CA LEU A 15 6.48 -6.85 15.79
C LEU A 15 5.66 -6.36 16.99
N PRO A 16 6.15 -5.34 17.71
CA PRO A 16 5.39 -4.70 18.77
C PRO A 16 4.01 -4.21 18.32
N ALA A 17 3.03 -4.25 19.21
CA ALA A 17 1.63 -3.92 18.89
C ALA A 17 1.48 -2.49 18.34
N GLU A 18 2.26 -1.55 18.86
CA GLU A 18 2.31 -0.16 18.43
C GLU A 18 2.82 0.00 16.99
N VAL A 19 3.80 -0.81 16.58
CA VAL A 19 4.32 -0.82 15.20
C VAL A 19 3.25 -1.36 14.25
N ARG A 20 2.58 -2.45 14.63
CA ARG A 20 1.48 -3.03 13.84
C ARG A 20 0.28 -2.10 13.76
N ALA A 21 -0.03 -1.37 14.83
CA ALA A 21 -1.12 -0.40 14.86
C ALA A 21 -0.82 0.80 13.95
N ALA A 22 0.43 1.29 13.92
CA ALA A 22 0.84 2.37 13.02
C ALA A 22 0.74 2.00 11.53
N ALA A 23 0.77 0.71 11.20
CA ALA A 23 0.56 0.20 9.84
C ALA A 23 -0.91 0.11 9.40
N VAL A 24 -1.86 0.44 10.28
CA VAL A 24 -3.30 0.44 10.01
C VAL A 24 -3.78 1.85 9.68
N PRO A 25 -4.52 2.05 8.56
CA PRO A 25 -5.15 3.33 8.26
C PRO A 25 -6.03 3.82 9.41
N CYS A 26 -5.78 5.04 9.88
CA CYS A 26 -6.48 5.63 11.03
C CYS A 26 -7.96 5.94 10.72
N GLU A 27 -8.30 6.13 9.44
CA GLU A 27 -9.67 6.32 8.98
C GLU A 27 -9.91 5.72 7.59
N ASN A 28 -11.18 5.70 7.17
CA ASN A 28 -11.56 5.28 5.83
C ASN A 28 -11.76 6.50 4.93
N ALA A 29 -10.74 6.81 4.13
CA ALA A 29 -10.76 7.91 3.17
C ALA A 29 -11.17 7.47 1.74
N ASP A 30 -11.66 6.24 1.55
CA ASP A 30 -11.94 5.68 0.23
C ASP A 30 -13.17 6.32 -0.41
N ARG A 31 -13.06 6.64 -1.69
CA ARG A 31 -14.20 7.01 -2.52
C ARG A 31 -14.96 5.76 -3.00
N PRO A 32 -16.26 5.90 -3.30
CA PRO A 32 -17.07 4.81 -3.86
C PRO A 32 -16.48 4.21 -5.14
N VAL A 33 -16.81 2.94 -5.39
CA VAL A 33 -16.44 2.23 -6.62
C VAL A 33 -16.86 3.03 -7.86
N GLY A 34 -15.97 3.09 -8.85
CA GLY A 34 -16.15 3.90 -10.06
C GLY A 34 -15.58 5.32 -9.95
N GLN A 35 -15.19 5.76 -8.75
CA GLN A 35 -14.47 7.02 -8.54
C GLN A 35 -12.97 6.77 -8.36
N TRP A 36 -12.18 7.82 -8.63
CA TRP A 36 -10.73 7.77 -8.48
C TRP A 36 -10.32 8.07 -7.05
N ASN A 37 -9.57 7.15 -6.43
CA ASN A 37 -8.75 7.45 -5.26
C ASN A 37 -7.40 8.03 -5.69
N ALA A 38 -6.85 8.95 -4.91
CA ALA A 38 -5.52 9.51 -5.10
C ALA A 38 -4.65 9.21 -3.88
N PHE A 39 -3.44 8.72 -4.13
CA PHE A 39 -2.47 8.42 -3.07
C PHE A 39 -1.22 9.28 -3.25
N ASP A 40 -0.80 9.92 -2.16
CA ASP A 40 0.55 10.44 -2.01
C ASP A 40 1.27 9.57 -0.98
N ILE A 41 2.42 9.01 -1.36
CA ILE A 41 3.20 8.11 -0.52
C ILE A 41 4.57 8.72 -0.36
N VAL A 42 4.97 8.98 0.89
CA VAL A 42 6.27 9.53 1.23
C VAL A 42 7.08 8.46 1.94
N VAL A 43 8.23 8.12 1.38
CA VAL A 43 9.17 7.17 1.96
C VAL A 43 10.44 7.92 2.33
N LYS A 44 10.85 7.87 3.60
CA LYS A 44 12.07 8.50 4.13
C LYS A 44 12.80 7.53 5.03
N GLY A 45 13.91 6.97 4.54
CA GLY A 45 14.61 5.90 5.25
C GLY A 45 13.68 4.70 5.46
N ASP A 46 13.43 4.34 6.71
CA ASP A 46 12.53 3.25 7.11
C ASP A 46 11.10 3.70 7.46
N ARG A 47 10.75 4.95 7.13
CA ARG A 47 9.45 5.54 7.46
C ARG A 47 8.57 5.78 6.25
N ILE A 48 7.29 5.45 6.40
CA ILE A 48 6.28 5.61 5.37
C ILE A 48 5.12 6.48 5.92
N THR A 49 4.77 7.52 5.18
CA THR A 49 3.52 8.27 5.33
C THR A 49 2.65 7.99 4.11
N VAL A 50 1.36 7.69 4.34
CA VAL A 50 0.37 7.46 3.29
C VAL A 50 -0.75 8.48 3.43
N ILE A 51 -1.00 9.21 2.35
CA ILE A 51 -2.09 10.17 2.22
C ILE A 51 -3.06 9.61 1.19
N ASN A 52 -4.32 9.42 1.57
CA ASN A 52 -5.39 8.95 0.69
C ASN A 52 -6.42 10.06 0.55
N ASN A 53 -6.65 10.51 -0.69
CA ASN A 53 -7.58 11.60 -1.02
C ASN A 53 -7.36 12.90 -0.21
N GLY A 54 -6.10 13.24 0.07
CA GLY A 54 -5.71 14.44 0.82
C GLY A 54 -5.74 14.27 2.35
N ILE A 55 -6.05 13.07 2.84
CA ILE A 55 -6.12 12.73 4.26
C ILE A 55 -4.93 11.85 4.64
N VAL A 56 -4.17 12.23 5.67
CA VAL A 56 -3.09 11.40 6.21
C VAL A 56 -3.70 10.20 6.91
N VAL A 57 -3.62 9.03 6.28
CA VAL A 57 -4.19 7.78 6.83
C VAL A 57 -3.14 6.93 7.55
N ILE A 58 -1.87 7.07 7.19
CA ILE A 58 -0.72 6.52 7.92
C ILE A 58 0.29 7.64 8.08
N ASP A 59 0.71 7.90 9.32
CA ASP A 59 1.70 8.93 9.62
C ASP A 59 3.01 8.32 10.14
N ASN A 60 4.08 8.46 9.35
CA ASN A 60 5.45 8.13 9.72
C ASN A 60 5.64 6.72 10.32
N ALA A 61 4.94 5.73 9.78
CA ALA A 61 4.98 4.36 10.23
C ALA A 61 6.34 3.72 9.94
N TYR A 62 6.85 2.94 10.90
CA TYR A 62 8.08 2.17 10.73
C TYR A 62 7.83 0.94 9.85
N TYR A 63 8.63 0.79 8.78
CA TYR A 63 8.64 -0.39 7.92
C TYR A 63 9.96 -1.15 8.09
N PRO A 64 9.98 -2.25 8.86
CA PRO A 64 11.21 -3.02 9.08
C PRO A 64 11.66 -3.71 7.79
N GLY A 65 12.94 -3.56 7.46
CA GLY A 65 13.55 -4.24 6.31
C GLY A 65 13.13 -3.68 4.96
N LEU A 66 12.76 -2.40 4.89
CA LEU A 66 12.54 -1.73 3.61
C LEU A 66 13.85 -1.67 2.81
N ASP A 67 13.83 -2.11 1.55
CA ASP A 67 15.00 -2.03 0.68
C ASP A 67 15.40 -0.57 0.43
N VAL A 68 16.70 -0.31 0.44
CA VAL A 68 17.25 1.05 0.19
C VAL A 68 16.96 1.50 -1.25
N LYS A 69 16.82 0.57 -2.19
CA LYS A 69 16.48 0.83 -3.59
C LYS A 69 15.76 -0.37 -4.21
N GLY A 70 14.86 -0.11 -5.13
CA GLY A 70 14.13 -1.14 -5.87
C GLY A 70 13.12 -0.53 -6.84
N PRO A 71 12.53 -1.35 -7.72
CA PRO A 71 11.45 -0.90 -8.59
C PRO A 71 10.14 -0.70 -7.80
N ILE A 72 9.26 0.15 -8.31
CA ILE A 72 7.86 0.21 -7.85
C ILE A 72 7.06 -0.86 -8.58
N GLY A 73 6.34 -1.69 -7.82
CA GLY A 73 5.46 -2.73 -8.37
C GLY A 73 3.98 -2.37 -8.25
N LEU A 74 3.22 -2.61 -9.32
CA LEU A 74 1.75 -2.62 -9.28
C LEU A 74 1.28 -4.07 -9.25
N GLN A 75 0.64 -4.48 -8.15
CA GLN A 75 0.32 -5.88 -7.91
C GLN A 75 -0.90 -6.35 -8.72
N HIS A 76 -0.78 -7.50 -9.36
CA HIS A 76 -1.92 -8.30 -9.80
C HIS A 76 -2.28 -9.35 -8.74
N HIS A 77 -3.35 -9.11 -7.97
CA HIS A 77 -3.70 -9.97 -6.83
C HIS A 77 -4.10 -11.41 -7.22
N GLY A 78 -4.65 -11.64 -8.41
CA GLY A 78 -5.01 -12.99 -8.87
C GLY A 78 -3.83 -13.95 -9.06
N GLY A 79 -2.58 -13.47 -9.13
CA GLY A 79 -1.41 -14.32 -9.32
C GLY A 79 -1.36 -15.06 -10.67
N ILE A 80 -0.37 -15.94 -10.79
CA ILE A 80 -0.14 -16.76 -11.99
C ILE A 80 -0.67 -18.17 -11.74
N ASN A 81 -1.45 -18.70 -12.68
CA ASN A 81 -1.90 -20.08 -12.67
C ASN A 81 -0.69 -21.01 -12.92
N PRO A 82 -0.35 -21.91 -11.98
CA PRO A 82 0.86 -22.71 -12.08
C PRO A 82 0.82 -23.79 -13.19
N GLN A 83 -0.37 -24.19 -13.64
CA GLN A 83 -0.53 -25.17 -14.71
C GLN A 83 -0.43 -24.55 -16.11
N THR A 84 -0.90 -23.32 -16.27
CA THR A 84 -1.02 -22.65 -17.59
C THR A 84 -0.04 -21.51 -17.80
N GLY A 85 0.59 -21.01 -16.74
CA GLY A 85 1.47 -19.84 -16.77
C GLY A 85 0.75 -18.51 -17.03
N LYS A 86 -0.59 -18.50 -17.12
CA LYS A 86 -1.40 -17.30 -17.37
C LYS A 86 -1.85 -16.65 -16.07
N LEU A 87 -2.17 -15.36 -16.10
CA LEU A 87 -2.78 -14.67 -14.96
C LEU A 87 -4.18 -15.25 -14.67
N MET A 88 -4.47 -15.50 -13.39
CA MET A 88 -5.83 -15.82 -12.95
C MET A 88 -6.64 -14.53 -12.81
N GLY A 89 -7.97 -14.63 -12.71
CA GLY A 89 -8.81 -13.47 -12.42
C GLY A 89 -8.44 -12.85 -11.07
N ALA A 90 -8.21 -11.53 -11.05
CA ALA A 90 -8.21 -10.77 -9.80
C ALA A 90 -9.65 -10.58 -9.31
N SER A 91 -9.81 -10.28 -8.02
CA SER A 91 -11.11 -10.02 -7.37
C SER A 91 -11.87 -8.83 -7.99
N SER A 92 -11.16 -7.87 -8.58
CA SER A 92 -11.74 -6.76 -9.33
C SER A 92 -10.75 -6.18 -10.34
N LEU A 93 -11.29 -5.47 -11.34
CA LEU A 93 -10.48 -4.63 -12.21
C LEU A 93 -10.08 -3.36 -11.46
N VAL A 94 -8.77 -3.09 -11.40
CA VAL A 94 -8.20 -1.84 -10.89
C VAL A 94 -7.43 -1.18 -12.02
N GLN A 95 -7.60 0.13 -12.18
CA GLN A 95 -6.93 0.92 -13.20
C GLN A 95 -6.09 2.00 -12.52
N PHE A 96 -4.95 2.32 -13.09
CA PHE A 96 -4.03 3.34 -12.58
C PHE A 96 -3.86 4.47 -13.59
N ARG A 97 -3.65 5.68 -13.08
CA ARG A 97 -3.30 6.87 -13.87
C ARG A 97 -2.46 7.84 -13.03
N ASN A 98 -1.79 8.79 -13.69
CA ASN A 98 -1.04 9.86 -13.04
C ASN A 98 -0.01 9.37 -12.02
N ILE A 99 0.74 8.33 -12.37
CA ILE A 99 1.83 7.80 -11.54
C ILE A 99 3.11 8.55 -11.87
N TRP A 100 3.72 9.15 -10.87
CA TRP A 100 5.02 9.80 -10.96
C TRP A 100 5.75 9.62 -9.63
N ILE A 101 7.07 9.76 -9.67
CA ILE A 101 7.93 9.70 -8.48
C ILE A 101 8.89 10.88 -8.51
N LYS A 102 9.22 11.38 -7.32
CA LYS A 102 10.26 12.38 -7.09
C LYS A 102 11.17 11.88 -5.97
N GLU A 103 12.46 11.83 -6.23
CA GLU A 103 13.48 11.57 -5.21
C GLU A 103 13.56 12.74 -4.21
N LEU A 104 13.83 12.42 -2.93
CA LEU A 104 13.81 13.36 -1.80
C LEU A 104 15.20 13.83 -1.39
#